data_AF-A0A949LIR4-F1
#
_entry.id   AF-A0A949LIR4-F1
#
_cell.length_a   1.000
_cell.length_b   1.000
_cell.length_c   1.000
_cell.angle_alpha   90.00
_cell.angle_beta   90.00
_cell.angle_gamma   90.00
#
_symmetry.space_group_name_H-M   'P 1'
#
loop_
_entity.id
_entity.type
_entity.pdbx_description
1 polymer ?
#
loop_
_entity_poly.entity_id
_entity_poly.type
_entity_poly.pdbx_seq_one_letter_code
_entity_poly.pdbx_strand_id
1 'polypeptide(L)'
;MHLLKGITITRARKKLVAVEDMPFYHCISRCVRRAYLCGEDYQSGQNFDHRKLWLVERIKFLSSVFAIDVCAYAVMSNHYHVVLFINQDEASSLDHEQILERWLRKSKESLWVSGVPASSSCR
;
A
#
# COMPACT_ATOMS: atom_id res chain seq x y z
N MET A 1 -38.49 11.96 -17.83
CA MET A 1 -37.42 12.88 -18.27
C MET A 1 -37.02 13.74 -17.08
N HIS A 2 -35.84 13.53 -16.50
CA HIS A 2 -34.99 14.66 -16.10
C HIS A 2 -33.55 14.18 -16.06
N LEU A 3 -32.80 14.75 -17.00
CA LEU A 3 -31.39 14.59 -17.27
C LEU A 3 -30.56 14.95 -16.03
N LEU A 4 -29.73 14.01 -15.56
CA LEU A 4 -28.38 14.28 -15.07
C LEU A 4 -27.46 13.10 -15.43
N LYS A 5 -27.31 12.86 -16.74
CA LYS A 5 -26.08 12.23 -17.24
C LYS A 5 -24.97 13.29 -17.14
N GLY A 6 -23.89 12.98 -16.42
CA GLY A 6 -22.56 13.44 -16.83
C GLY A 6 -21.93 14.64 -16.13
N ILE A 7 -21.96 14.73 -14.79
CA ILE A 7 -20.89 15.45 -14.05
C ILE A 7 -20.38 14.53 -12.94
N THR A 8 -19.26 13.86 -13.18
CA THR A 8 -18.52 13.17 -12.13
C THR A 8 -17.84 14.24 -11.27
N ILE A 9 -18.56 14.74 -10.26
CA ILE A 9 -17.95 15.54 -9.19
C ILE A 9 -16.88 14.70 -8.51
N THR A 10 -15.71 15.30 -8.27
CA THR A 10 -14.68 14.71 -7.40
C THR A 10 -15.27 14.52 -6.00
N ARG A 11 -15.61 13.27 -5.63
CA ARG A 11 -16.03 12.95 -4.27
C ARG A 11 -14.85 13.18 -3.32
N ALA A 12 -15.10 13.87 -2.21
CA ALA A 12 -14.12 13.98 -1.14
C ALA A 12 -13.65 12.58 -0.71
N ARG A 13 -12.35 12.38 -0.48
CA ARG A 13 -11.79 11.04 -0.17
C ARG A 13 -12.45 10.38 1.04
N LYS A 14 -12.84 11.18 2.04
CA LYS A 14 -13.59 10.69 3.22
C LYS A 14 -14.94 10.04 2.88
N LYS A 15 -15.49 10.32 1.69
CA LYS A 15 -16.74 9.74 1.19
C LYS A 15 -16.49 8.56 0.24
N LEU A 16 -15.24 8.17 -0.03
CA LEU A 16 -14.93 7.05 -0.92
C LEU A 16 -14.96 5.69 -0.21
N VAL A 17 -14.83 5.70 1.11
CA VAL A 17 -14.78 4.52 1.97
C VAL A 17 -16.00 4.57 2.88
N ALA A 18 -16.80 3.51 2.86
CA ALA A 18 -17.94 3.27 3.74
C ALA A 18 -17.75 1.86 4.32
N VAL A 19 -17.13 1.80 5.50
CA VAL A 19 -16.67 0.52 6.08
C VAL A 19 -17.86 -0.28 6.60
N GLU A 20 -18.92 0.42 7.00
CA GLU A 20 -20.17 -0.11 7.51
C GLU A 20 -20.96 -0.87 6.45
N ASP A 21 -20.88 -0.42 5.19
CA ASP A 21 -21.57 -1.05 4.05
C ASP A 21 -20.73 -2.16 3.42
N MET A 22 -19.45 -1.90 3.18
CA MET A 22 -18.54 -2.81 2.50
C MET A 22 -17.11 -2.69 3.05
N PRO A 23 -16.63 -3.68 3.82
CA PRO A 23 -15.29 -3.63 4.42
C PRO A 23 -14.17 -4.09 3.48
N PHE A 24 -14.51 -4.57 2.27
CA PHE A 24 -13.55 -5.06 1.28
C PHE A 24 -13.21 -4.00 0.24
N TYR A 25 -11.92 -3.78 -0.01
CA TYR A 25 -11.43 -2.77 -0.95
C TYR A 25 -10.37 -3.33 -1.89
N HIS A 26 -10.55 -3.08 -3.19
CA HIS A 26 -9.53 -3.36 -4.20
C HIS A 26 -8.67 -2.12 -4.44
N CYS A 27 -7.44 -2.15 -3.94
CA CYS A 27 -6.47 -1.09 -4.13
C CYS A 27 -5.53 -1.42 -5.29
N ILE A 28 -5.28 -0.43 -6.14
CA ILE A 28 -4.42 -0.56 -7.32
C ILE A 28 -3.46 0.62 -7.32
N SER A 29 -2.17 0.35 -7.49
CA SER A 29 -1.18 1.38 -7.75
C SER A 29 -0.38 1.02 -8.99
N ARG A 30 -0.31 1.96 -9.93
CA ARG A 30 0.39 1.81 -11.20
C ARG A 30 1.48 2.86 -11.32
N CYS A 31 2.67 2.42 -11.70
CA CYS A 31 3.73 3.33 -12.05
C CYS A 31 3.46 3.99 -13.40
N VAL A 32 3.75 5.28 -13.46
CA VAL A 32 3.60 6.11 -14.67
C VAL A 32 4.97 6.39 -15.28
N ARG A 33 4.99 7.01 -16.47
CA ARG A 33 6.23 7.44 -17.14
C ARG A 33 7.23 6.32 -17.41
N ARG A 34 6.76 5.08 -17.64
CA ARG A 34 7.58 3.89 -17.89
C ARG A 34 8.54 3.52 -16.75
N ALA A 35 8.32 4.04 -15.53
CA ALA A 35 8.96 3.47 -14.35
C ALA A 35 8.34 2.09 -14.11
N TYR A 36 9.13 1.03 -14.09
CA TYR A 36 8.69 -0.31 -13.71
C TYR A 36 9.07 -0.58 -12.25
N LEU A 37 8.18 -1.27 -11.52
CA LEU A 37 8.41 -1.75 -10.16
C LEU A 37 9.42 -2.91 -10.16
N CYS A 38 9.24 -3.82 -11.12
CA CYS A 38 9.98 -5.06 -11.29
C CYS A 38 9.89 -5.52 -12.75
N GLY A 39 10.43 -6.69 -13.09
CA GLY A 39 10.50 -7.20 -14.46
C GLY A 39 11.75 -6.76 -15.19
N GLU A 40 11.82 -7.13 -16.47
CA GLU A 40 12.92 -6.76 -17.36
C GLU A 40 12.76 -5.33 -17.85
N ASP A 41 13.81 -4.53 -17.68
CA ASP A 41 13.95 -3.26 -18.34
C ASP A 41 14.58 -3.47 -19.73
N TYR A 42 13.78 -3.33 -20.78
CA TYR A 42 14.25 -3.52 -22.15
C TYR A 42 15.31 -2.49 -22.60
N GLN A 43 15.46 -1.35 -21.92
CA GLN A 43 16.49 -0.36 -22.28
C GLN A 43 17.87 -0.74 -21.73
N SER A 44 17.92 -1.20 -20.47
CA SER A 44 19.18 -1.61 -19.83
C SER A 44 19.47 -3.11 -19.94
N GLY A 45 18.48 -3.93 -20.30
CA GLY A 45 18.55 -5.38 -20.28
C GLY A 45 18.54 -6.01 -18.88
N GLN A 46 18.34 -5.20 -17.82
CA GLN A 46 18.40 -5.69 -16.44
C GLN A 46 17.06 -6.24 -15.97
N ASN A 47 17.09 -7.33 -15.19
CA ASN A 47 15.90 -7.93 -14.58
C ASN A 47 15.78 -7.51 -13.10
N PHE A 48 14.66 -6.87 -12.75
CA PHE A 48 14.36 -6.37 -11.41
C PHE A 48 13.31 -7.20 -10.66
N ASP A 49 13.07 -8.45 -11.05
CA ASP A 49 12.08 -9.32 -10.41
C ASP A 49 12.36 -9.63 -8.93
N HIS A 50 13.61 -9.51 -8.49
CA HIS A 50 13.97 -9.60 -7.07
C HIS A 50 13.16 -8.62 -6.19
N ARG A 51 12.73 -7.47 -6.75
CA ARG A 51 11.91 -6.47 -6.05
C ARG A 51 10.49 -6.94 -5.76
N LYS A 52 9.98 -7.98 -6.44
CA LYS A 52 8.66 -8.56 -6.16
C LYS A 52 8.57 -9.02 -4.71
N LEU A 53 9.63 -9.66 -4.21
CA LEU A 53 9.70 -10.13 -2.84
C LEU A 53 9.58 -8.96 -1.85
N TRP A 54 10.31 -7.87 -2.09
CA TRP A 54 10.27 -6.67 -1.24
C TRP A 54 8.87 -6.06 -1.20
N LEU A 55 8.15 -6.04 -2.32
CA LEU A 55 6.76 -5.58 -2.35
C LEU A 55 5.85 -6.47 -1.51
N VAL A 56 5.97 -7.79 -1.64
CA VAL A 56 5.16 -8.76 -0.88
C VAL A 56 5.44 -8.66 0.62
N GLU A 57 6.72 -8.60 1.01
CA GLU A 57 7.15 -8.41 2.40
C GLU A 57 6.62 -7.09 2.95
N ARG A 58 6.67 -6.01 2.16
CA ARG A 58 6.14 -4.71 2.56
C ARG A 58 4.63 -4.73 2.76
N ILE A 59 3.88 -5.40 1.88
CA ILE A 59 2.43 -5.57 2.02
C ILE A 59 2.10 -6.31 3.33
N LYS A 60 2.78 -7.44 3.59
CA LYS A 60 2.61 -8.23 4.83
C LYS A 60 2.99 -7.45 6.08
N PHE A 61 4.08 -6.69 6.03
CA PHE A 61 4.49 -5.84 7.14
C PHE A 61 3.42 -4.78 7.44
N LEU A 62 2.93 -4.07 6.41
CA LEU A 62 1.93 -3.03 6.60
C LEU A 62 0.61 -3.60 7.11
N SER A 63 0.19 -4.79 6.66
CA SER A 63 -1.00 -5.45 7.21
C SER A 63 -0.82 -5.86 8.67
N SER A 64 0.40 -6.16 9.13
CA SER A 64 0.65 -6.42 10.56
C SER A 64 0.65 -5.15 11.42
N VAL A 65 0.76 -3.97 10.81
CA VAL A 65 0.79 -2.67 11.50
C VAL A 65 -0.61 -2.08 11.61
N PHE A 66 -1.37 -2.12 10.53
CA PHE A 66 -2.73 -1.61 10.47
C PHE A 66 -3.74 -2.71 10.78
N ALA A 67 -4.91 -2.37 11.29
CA ALA A 67 -6.00 -3.33 11.47
C ALA A 67 -6.67 -3.65 10.12
N ILE A 68 -5.90 -4.29 9.23
CA ILE A 68 -6.33 -4.68 7.88
C ILE A 68 -5.81 -6.08 7.55
N ASP A 69 -6.64 -6.86 6.87
CA ASP A 69 -6.26 -8.16 6.34
C ASP A 69 -6.03 -8.09 4.82
N VAL A 70 -5.08 -8.87 4.32
CA VAL A 70 -4.81 -8.99 2.88
C VAL A 70 -5.48 -10.26 2.37
N CYS A 71 -6.61 -10.10 1.68
CA CYS A 71 -7.38 -11.22 1.13
C CYS A 71 -6.74 -11.79 -0.14
N ALA A 72 -6.20 -10.91 -0.98
CA ALA A 72 -5.51 -11.29 -2.22
C ALA A 72 -4.54 -10.20 -2.64
N TYR A 73 -3.50 -10.57 -3.40
CA TYR A 73 -2.61 -9.62 -4.05
C TYR A 73 -2.09 -10.16 -5.37
N ALA A 74 -1.73 -9.26 -6.28
CA ALA A 74 -1.04 -9.57 -7.52
C ALA A 74 0.00 -8.49 -7.82
N VAL A 75 1.25 -8.89 -8.05
CA VAL A 75 2.36 -7.98 -8.38
C VAL A 75 2.77 -8.19 -9.83
N MET A 76 2.64 -7.13 -10.64
CA MET A 76 3.07 -7.08 -12.03
C MET A 76 4.23 -6.10 -12.19
N SER A 77 4.85 -6.07 -13.37
CA SER A 77 6.02 -5.23 -13.64
C SER A 77 5.75 -3.73 -13.44
N ASN A 78 4.57 -3.23 -13.81
CA ASN A 78 4.23 -1.79 -13.77
C ASN A 78 3.11 -1.43 -12.79
N HIS A 79 2.49 -2.40 -12.12
CA HIS A 79 1.44 -2.14 -11.14
C HIS A 79 1.26 -3.33 -10.20
N TYR A 80 0.57 -3.08 -9.09
CA TYR A 80 0.11 -4.14 -8.22
C TYR A 80 -1.36 -3.92 -7.85
N HIS A 81 -2.01 -5.03 -7.51
CA HIS A 81 -3.36 -5.11 -7.00
C HIS A 81 -3.31 -5.70 -5.59
N VAL A 82 -4.05 -5.12 -4.64
CA VAL A 82 -4.25 -5.68 -3.30
C VAL A 82 -5.72 -5.61 -2.96
N VAL A 83 -6.29 -6.73 -2.51
CA VAL A 83 -7.63 -6.78 -1.94
C VAL A 83 -7.47 -6.80 -0.43
N LEU A 84 -8.01 -5.77 0.20
CA LEU A 84 -7.91 -5.51 1.64
C LEU A 84 -9.27 -5.71 2.29
N PHE A 85 -9.27 -6.20 3.51
CA PHE A 85 -10.41 -6.20 4.42
C PHE A 85 -10.08 -5.29 5.61
N ILE A 86 -10.99 -4.37 5.96
CA ILE A 86 -10.82 -3.50 7.13
C ILE A 86 -11.40 -4.22 8.35
N ASN A 87 -10.52 -4.58 9.29
CA ASN A 87 -10.91 -5.30 10.50
C ASN A 87 -11.32 -4.29 11.59
N GLN A 88 -12.61 -3.94 11.61
CA GLN A 88 -13.16 -2.97 12.55
C GLN A 88 -13.12 -3.46 14.00
N ASP A 89 -13.27 -4.76 14.21
CA ASP A 89 -13.25 -5.37 15.54
C ASP A 89 -11.85 -5.27 16.14
N GLU A 90 -10.82 -5.61 15.36
CA GLU A 90 -9.43 -5.41 15.76
C GLU A 90 -9.17 -3.93 16.02
N ALA A 91 -9.52 -3.04 15.08
CA ALA A 91 -9.31 -1.61 15.22
C ALA A 91 -9.93 -1.03 16.51
N SER A 92 -11.13 -1.49 16.87
CA SER A 92 -11.86 -1.04 18.06
C SER A 92 -11.31 -1.65 19.35
N SER A 93 -10.65 -2.80 19.27
CA SER A 93 -10.03 -3.47 20.42
C SER A 93 -8.68 -2.88 20.82
N LEU A 94 -8.05 -2.06 19.96
CA LEU A 94 -6.73 -1.52 20.23
C LEU A 94 -6.77 -0.35 21.22
N ASP A 95 -5.88 -0.41 22.20
CA ASP A 95 -5.64 0.72 23.10
C ASP A 95 -4.63 1.72 22.50
N HIS A 96 -4.47 2.86 23.17
CA HIS A 96 -3.58 3.93 22.73
C HIS A 96 -2.10 3.49 22.69
N GLU A 97 -1.68 2.63 23.62
CA GLU A 97 -0.30 2.15 23.70
C GLU A 97 0.01 1.24 22.49
N GLN A 98 -0.87 0.28 22.20
CA GLN A 98 -0.79 -0.60 21.05
C GLN A 98 -0.81 0.18 19.72
N ILE A 99 -1.63 1.23 19.62
CA ILE A 99 -1.65 2.12 18.45
C ILE A 99 -0.28 2.81 18.28
N LEU A 100 0.29 3.34 19.37
CA LEU A 100 1.60 4.00 19.35
C LEU A 100 2.70 3.02 18.97
N GLU A 101 2.72 1.82 19.54
CA GLU A 101 3.67 0.76 19.22
C GLU A 101 3.63 0.36 17.74
N ARG A 102 2.42 0.12 17.21
CA ARG A 102 2.20 -0.17 15.78
C ARG A 102 2.73 0.96 14.91
N TRP A 103 2.45 2.22 15.26
CA TRP A 103 2.92 3.39 14.51
C TRP A 103 4.45 3.53 14.56
N LEU A 104 5.08 3.32 15.71
CA LEU A 104 6.54 3.37 15.87
C LEU A 104 7.23 2.26 15.06
N ARG A 105 6.67 1.06 15.01
CA ARG A 105 7.17 -0.05 14.20
C ARG A 105 7.23 0.31 12.72
N LYS A 106 6.20 0.97 12.17
CA LYS A 106 6.19 1.50 10.80
C LYS A 106 7.32 2.50 10.54
N SER A 107 7.55 3.41 11.48
CA SER A 107 8.59 4.46 11.36
C SER A 107 10.00 3.86 11.37
N LYS A 108 10.24 2.86 12.21
CA LYS A 108 11.50 2.11 12.23
C LYS A 108 11.75 1.39 10.91
N GLU A 109 10.74 0.72 10.35
CA GLU A 109 10.85 0.02 9.07
C GLU A 109 11.13 0.96 7.88
N SER A 110 10.56 2.16 7.90
CA SER A 110 10.78 3.16 6.84
C SER A 110 12.24 3.64 6.75
N LEU A 111 13.05 3.44 7.80
CA LEU A 111 14.48 3.74 7.83
C LEU A 111 15.34 2.63 7.19
N TRP A 112 14.84 1.39 7.08
CA TRP A 112 15.58 0.26 6.51
C TRP A 112 15.32 0.05 5.01
N VAL A 113 14.20 0.55 4.48
CA VAL A 113 13.84 0.46 3.04
C VAL A 113 14.71 1.38 2.17
N SER A 114 15.38 2.37 2.76
CA SER A 114 16.54 3.00 2.13
C SER A 114 17.72 2.06 2.31
N GLY A 115 18.21 1.43 1.25
CA GLY A 115 19.52 0.76 1.21
C GLY A 115 20.71 1.71 1.42
N VAL A 116 20.58 2.68 2.32
CA VAL A 116 21.63 3.56 2.80
C VAL A 116 22.13 2.92 4.10
N PRO A 117 23.36 2.40 4.15
CA PRO A 117 23.95 1.94 5.40
C PRO A 117 23.94 3.09 6.40
N ALA A 118 23.61 2.80 7.64
CA ALA A 118 23.84 3.71 8.76
C ALA A 118 25.35 3.86 8.99
N SER A 119 26.04 4.57 8.10
CA SER A 119 27.42 5.01 8.28
C SER A 119 27.48 6.52 8.06
N SER A 120 27.54 7.21 9.20
CA SER A 120 28.35 8.41 9.45
C SER A 120 28.60 9.39 8.30
N SER A 121 28.11 10.63 8.50
CA SER A 121 28.79 11.86 8.09
C SER A 121 29.09 12.03 6.59
N CYS A 122 28.30 12.87 5.92
CA CYS A 122 28.85 14.04 5.23
C CYS A 122 27.77 15.10 5.00
N ARG A 123 28.23 16.33 4.84
CA ARG A 123 27.49 17.59 4.74
C ARG A 123 26.59 17.68 3.51
#